data_AF-A0A7C6AX58-F1
#
_entry.id   AF-A0A7C6AX58-F1
#
_cell.length_a   1.000
_cell.length_b   1.000
_cell.length_c   1.000
_cell.angle_alpha   90.00
_cell.angle_beta   90.00
_cell.angle_gamma   90.00
#
_symmetry.space_group_name_H-M   'P 1'
#
loop_
_entity.id
_entity.type
_entity.pdbx_description
1 polymer ?
#
loop_
_entity_poly.entity_id
_entity_poly.type
_entity_poly.pdbx_seq_one_letter_code
_entity_poly.pdbx_strand_id
1 'polypeptide(L)'
;MNNMWGIPQEQPYVGDVANSYNDGPAGPGKPGLGPFYEIESLSPALELKTGEKLEHAHRTLHIQGDYETLRTMASKVLGIDLNVVRQTMFGQ
;
A
#
# COMPACT_ATOMS: atom_id res chain seq x y z
N MET A 1 -9.41 8.37 5.10
CA MET A 1 -7.98 8.68 5.15
C MET A 1 -7.74 9.40 6.45
N ASN A 2 -7.15 8.70 7.41
CA ASN A 2 -6.88 9.16 8.76
C ASN A 2 -5.61 10.03 8.86
N ASN A 3 -5.04 10.41 7.72
CA ASN A 3 -3.85 11.26 7.61
C ASN A 3 -4.16 12.70 7.10
N MET A 4 -5.44 13.06 6.92
CA MET A 4 -5.79 14.38 6.36
C MET A 4 -5.55 15.49 7.38
N TRP A 5 -4.53 16.30 7.15
CA TRP A 5 -4.20 17.45 7.98
C TRP A 5 -5.34 18.50 7.95
N GLY A 6 -5.69 19.02 9.13
CA GLY A 6 -6.66 20.11 9.27
C GLY A 6 -8.13 19.71 9.11
N ILE A 7 -8.43 18.42 8.95
CA ILE A 7 -9.80 17.90 8.92
C ILE A 7 -10.06 17.12 10.21
N PRO A 8 -11.11 17.44 11.00
CA PRO A 8 -11.49 16.65 12.16
C PRO A 8 -11.83 15.21 11.78
N GLN A 9 -11.26 14.26 12.50
CA GLN A 9 -11.48 12.82 12.30
C GLN A 9 -12.02 12.22 13.59
N GLU A 10 -12.97 11.29 13.49
CA GLU A 10 -13.56 10.63 14.66
C GLU A 10 -12.56 9.70 15.37
N GLN A 11 -11.66 9.07 14.61
CA GLN A 11 -10.66 8.12 15.11
C GLN A 11 -9.28 8.38 14.48
N PRO A 12 -8.60 9.50 14.82
CA PRO A 12 -7.40 9.95 14.10
C PRO A 12 -6.17 9.03 14.22
N TYR A 13 -6.18 8.11 15.19
CA TYR A 13 -5.04 7.24 15.51
C TYR A 13 -5.24 5.78 15.10
N VAL A 14 -6.39 5.41 14.50
CA VAL A 14 -6.58 4.02 14.03
C VAL A 14 -5.82 3.73 12.73
N GLY A 15 -5.24 4.76 12.11
CA GLY A 15 -4.42 4.68 10.90
C GLY A 15 -5.22 4.38 9.62
N ASP A 16 -4.60 4.55 8.46
CA ASP A 16 -5.03 3.84 7.24
C ASP A 16 -4.04 2.68 7.00
N VAL A 17 -4.53 1.54 6.50
CA VAL A 17 -3.70 0.33 6.37
C VAL A 17 -2.70 0.45 5.21
N ALA A 18 -3.16 0.94 4.06
CA ALA A 18 -2.35 1.29 2.91
C ALA A 18 -3.19 2.16 1.97
N ASN A 19 -2.57 3.13 1.31
CA ASN A 19 -3.16 3.82 0.17
C ASN A 19 -2.46 3.39 -1.10
N SER A 20 -3.20 3.37 -2.21
CA SER A 20 -2.60 3.19 -3.54
C SER A 20 -3.15 4.25 -4.48
N TYR A 21 -2.25 4.89 -5.21
CA TYR A 21 -2.58 5.89 -6.21
C TYR A 21 -1.95 5.53 -7.55
N ASN A 22 -2.61 5.91 -8.65
CA ASN A 22 -2.04 5.77 -9.98
C ASN A 22 -2.46 6.94 -10.86
N ASP A 23 -1.58 7.30 -11.79
CA ASP A 23 -1.81 8.33 -12.80
C ASP A 23 -2.57 7.79 -14.03
N GLY A 24 -3.31 6.70 -13.86
CA GLY A 24 -4.14 6.12 -14.91
C GLY A 24 -5.29 7.02 -15.34
N PRO A 25 -6.01 6.66 -16.41
CA PRO A 25 -7.17 7.40 -16.87
C PRO A 25 -8.19 7.68 -15.76
N ALA A 26 -8.53 8.95 -15.52
CA ALA A 26 -9.59 9.35 -14.58
C ALA A 26 -11.02 8.94 -15.03
N GLY A 27 -11.14 8.11 -16.06
CA GLY A 27 -12.39 7.60 -16.61
C GLY A 27 -12.24 7.15 -18.08
N PRO A 28 -13.28 6.53 -18.66
CA PRO A 28 -13.27 6.08 -20.04
C PRO A 28 -12.92 7.21 -21.02
N GLY A 29 -11.92 6.97 -21.88
CA GLY A 29 -11.48 7.92 -22.91
C GLY A 29 -10.68 9.14 -22.41
N LYS A 30 -10.39 9.24 -21.11
CA LYS A 30 -9.56 10.33 -20.57
C LYS A 30 -8.07 9.95 -20.62
N PRO A 31 -7.16 10.87 -20.97
CA PRO A 31 -5.74 10.61 -20.88
C PRO A 31 -5.33 10.42 -19.42
N GLY A 32 -4.39 9.49 -19.18
CA GLY A 32 -3.68 9.40 -17.91
C GLY A 32 -2.69 10.56 -17.74
N LEU A 33 -2.26 10.80 -16.51
CA LEU A 33 -1.27 11.83 -16.17
C LEU A 33 0.17 11.32 -16.41
N GLY A 34 0.38 10.00 -16.47
CA GLY A 34 1.68 9.39 -16.71
C GLY A 34 1.74 7.91 -16.28
N PRO A 35 2.88 7.23 -16.51
CA PRO A 35 3.11 5.87 -16.06
C PRO A 35 3.56 5.84 -14.59
N PHE A 36 2.74 6.39 -13.69
CA PHE A 36 3.03 6.46 -12.26
C PHE A 36 2.05 5.60 -11.45
N TYR A 37 2.61 4.86 -10.50
CA TYR A 37 1.87 4.08 -9.53
C TYR A 37 2.59 4.19 -8.19
N GLU A 38 1.85 4.49 -7.14
CA GLU A 38 2.35 4.67 -5.79
C GLU A 38 1.57 3.79 -4.81
N ILE A 39 2.30 3.18 -3.88
CA ILE A 39 1.75 2.53 -2.71
C ILE A 39 2.33 3.26 -1.50
N GLU A 40 1.45 3.79 -0.66
CA GLU A 40 1.82 4.42 0.59
C GLU A 40 1.47 3.49 1.75
N SER A 41 2.45 3.22 2.60
CA SER A 41 2.22 2.65 3.93
C SER A 41 2.31 3.76 4.97
N LEU A 42 1.36 3.83 5.88
CA LEU A 42 1.32 4.83 6.93
C LEU A 42 1.75 4.19 8.25
N SER A 43 2.68 4.84 8.95
CA SER A 43 2.97 4.45 10.33
C SER A 43 1.79 4.81 11.23
N PRO A 44 1.54 4.06 12.32
CA PRO A 44 0.61 4.49 13.36
C PRO A 44 0.97 5.89 13.87
N ALA A 45 -0.05 6.72 14.09
CA ALA A 45 0.10 7.98 14.80
C ALA A 45 -0.24 7.76 16.28
N LEU A 46 0.55 8.34 17.19
CA LEU A 46 0.30 8.28 18.63
C LEU A 46 0.31 9.69 19.24
N GLU A 47 -0.60 9.94 20.18
CA GLU A 47 -0.62 11.14 21.01
C GLU A 47 0.45 11.04 22.11
N LEU A 48 1.69 11.37 21.78
CA LEU A 48 2.82 11.30 22.72
C LEU A 48 2.78 12.45 23.72
N LYS A 49 2.97 12.12 25.01
CA LYS A 49 3.21 13.10 26.08
C LYS A 49 4.64 13.63 26.04
N THR A 50 4.91 14.69 26.79
CA THR A 50 6.26 15.25 26.95
C THR A 50 7.26 14.19 27.38
N GLY A 51 8.28 13.97 26.55
CA GLY A 51 9.35 13.01 26.81
C GLY A 51 9.10 11.61 26.26
N GLU A 52 7.89 11.29 25.78
CA GLU A 52 7.61 10.02 25.11
C GLU A 52 8.16 10.02 23.67
N LYS A 53 8.43 8.81 23.16
CA LYS A 53 8.99 8.59 21.82
C LYS A 53 8.31 7.40 21.16
N LEU A 54 8.12 7.52 19.86
CA LEU A 54 7.74 6.43 18.97
C LEU A 54 8.80 6.31 17.88
N GLU A 55 9.30 5.10 17.67
CA GLU A 55 10.23 4.80 16.57
C GLU A 55 9.54 3.86 15.58
N HIS A 56 9.57 4.24 14.30
CA HIS A 56 9.08 3.42 13.20
C HIS A 56 10.25 3.06 12.30
N ALA A 57 10.50 1.76 12.15
CA ALA A 57 11.50 1.24 11.22
C ALA A 57 10.77 0.63 10.02
N HIS A 58 11.08 1.16 8.83
CA HIS A 58 10.50 0.69 7.58
C HIS A 58 11.57 0.09 6.66
N ARG A 59 11.20 -0.93 5.89
CA ARG A 59 12.04 -1.49 4.84
C ARG A 59 11.20 -1.86 3.63
N THR A 60 11.49 -1.22 2.50
CA THR A 60 10.95 -1.62 1.19
C THR A 60 11.94 -2.54 0.49
N LEU A 61 11.44 -3.66 -0.04
CA LEU A 61 12.22 -4.63 -0.80
C LEU A 61 11.61 -4.76 -2.19
N HIS A 62 12.43 -4.57 -3.23
CA HIS A 62 12.07 -4.88 -4.60
C HIS A 62 12.73 -6.21 -4.98
N ILE A 63 11.92 -7.23 -5.26
CA ILE A 63 12.39 -8.57 -5.58
C ILE A 63 12.00 -8.90 -7.02
N GLN A 64 12.97 -9.36 -7.82
CA GLN A 64 12.76 -9.81 -9.19
C GLN A 64 13.23 -11.26 -9.31
N GLY A 65 12.48 -12.07 -10.05
CA GLY A 65 12.77 -13.48 -10.23
C GLY A 65 11.76 -14.15 -11.15
N ASP A 66 11.95 -15.44 -11.41
CA ASP A 66 10.97 -16.23 -12.15
C ASP A 66 9.67 -16.38 -11.34
N TYR A 67 8.59 -16.70 -12.05
CA TYR A 67 7.24 -16.77 -11.46
C TYR A 67 7.14 -17.80 -10.33
N GLU A 68 7.81 -18.95 -10.43
CA GLU A 68 7.70 -20.00 -9.41
C GLU A 68 8.42 -19.61 -8.12
N THR A 69 9.57 -18.95 -8.24
CA THR A 69 10.26 -18.33 -7.09
C THR A 69 9.36 -17.29 -6.41
N LEU A 70 8.82 -16.34 -7.18
CA LEU A 70 7.95 -15.29 -6.63
C LEU A 70 6.66 -15.86 -6.01
N ARG A 71 6.06 -16.89 -6.64
CA ARG A 71 4.87 -17.58 -6.13
C ARG A 71 5.15 -18.26 -4.79
N THR A 72 6.29 -18.95 -4.68
CA THR A 72 6.71 -19.58 -3.42
C THR A 72 6.93 -18.54 -2.33
N MET A 73 7.57 -17.41 -2.66
CA MET A 73 7.79 -16.32 -1.71
C MET A 73 6.48 -15.68 -1.24
N ALA A 74 5.58 -15.35 -2.17
CA ALA A 74 4.29 -14.75 -1.85
C ALA A 74 3.44 -15.67 -0.95
N SER A 75 3.44 -16.97 -1.21
CA SER A 75 2.76 -17.95 -0.35
C SER A 75 3.34 -17.97 1.07
N LYS A 76 4.68 -17.95 1.21
CA LYS A 76 5.34 -18.01 2.52
C LYS A 76 5.28 -16.70 3.31
N VAL A 77 5.39 -15.56 2.63
CA VAL A 77 5.53 -14.24 3.27
C VAL A 77 4.19 -13.55 3.42
N LEU A 78 3.32 -13.66 2.42
CA LEU A 78 2.03 -12.95 2.38
C LEU A 78 0.83 -13.88 2.59
N GLY A 79 1.02 -15.20 2.54
CA GLY A 79 -0.07 -16.18 2.69
C GLY A 79 -1.02 -16.23 1.49
N ILE A 80 -0.59 -15.75 0.32
CA ILE A 80 -1.42 -15.66 -0.89
C ILE A 80 -0.94 -16.62 -1.99
N ASP A 81 -1.86 -17.09 -2.84
CA ASP A 81 -1.53 -17.77 -4.08
C ASP A 81 -1.50 -16.77 -5.24
N LEU A 82 -0.33 -16.57 -5.85
CA LEU A 82 -0.20 -15.66 -7.00
C LEU A 82 -1.02 -16.11 -8.22
N ASN A 83 -1.38 -17.40 -8.33
CA ASN A 83 -2.29 -17.84 -9.39
C ASN A 83 -3.68 -17.21 -9.25
N VAL A 84 -4.19 -17.09 -8.01
CA VAL A 84 -5.47 -16.43 -7.75
C VAL A 84 -5.36 -14.96 -8.14
N VAL A 85 -4.32 -14.26 -7.68
CA VAL A 85 -4.08 -12.85 -8.04
C VAL A 85 -4.01 -12.69 -9.56
N ARG A 86 -3.26 -13.55 -10.26
CA ARG A 86 -3.11 -13.50 -11.70
C ARG A 86 -4.42 -13.71 -12.43
N GLN A 87 -5.23 -14.68 -12.02
CA GLN A 87 -6.52 -14.98 -12.63
C GLN A 87 -7.55 -13.88 -12.35
N THR A 88 -7.57 -13.31 -11.15
CA THR A 88 -8.57 -12.31 -10.75
C THR A 88 -8.25 -10.92 -11.29
N MET A 89 -6.97 -10.51 -11.28
CA MET A 89 -6.58 -9.15 -11.69
C MET A 89 -6.25 -9.04 -13.18
N PHE A 90 -5.79 -10.13 -13.80
CA PHE A 90 -5.34 -10.16 -15.19
C PHE A 90 -6.01 -11.27 -15.99
N GLY A 91 -7.16 -11.78 -15.52
CA GLY A 91 -7.93 -12.81 -16.20
C GLY A 91 -8.17 -12.44 -17.67
N GLN A 92 -7.91 -13.43 -18.53
CA GLN A 92 -7.96 -13.46 -20.01
C GLN A 92 -8.49 -12.20 -20.73
#